data_AF-A0A0B7BUG6-F1
#
_entry.id   AF-A0A0B7BUG6-F1
#
_cell.length_a   1.000
_cell.length_b   1.000
_cell.length_c   1.000
_cell.angle_alpha   90.00
_cell.angle_beta   90.00
_cell.angle_gamma   90.00
#
_symmetry.space_group_name_H-M   'P 1'
#
loop_
_entity.id
_entity.type
_entity.pdbx_description
1 polymer ?
#
loop_
_entity_poly.entity_id
_entity_poly.type
_entity_poly.pdbx_seq_one_letter_code
_entity_poly.pdbx_strand_id
1 'polypeptide(L)'
;MAGSRREKLGSVFTRLTGLLRSGALKEEDRPIWYDVVKAFPPKPIPSVEHVPNILYPEDFIRVHYYKTFHEPVLTVLSNEKIKSVPQRFVDKYLELQSQKTVPTEQIFDETINILKREHVKFVTLQEKEEKEKARRESMFTQPQRESIFEHQQRDEIFVDHQSTPLEESMSDDSSHQPPSVKKPQVTVKLDDLFEKN
;
A
#
# COMPACT_ATOMS: atom_id res chain seq x y z
N MET A 1 43.94 12.11 21.79
CA MET A 1 43.49 10.70 21.62
C MET A 1 43.65 10.31 20.17
N ALA A 2 44.40 9.24 19.89
CA ALA A 2 44.54 8.70 18.53
C ALA A 2 43.25 7.96 18.14
N GLY A 3 42.68 8.25 16.98
CA GLY A 3 41.47 7.60 16.48
C GLY A 3 41.43 7.59 14.96
N SER A 4 40.80 6.57 14.37
CA SER A 4 40.69 6.45 12.90
C SER A 4 39.36 7.02 12.41
N ARG A 5 39.42 8.14 11.68
CA ARG A 5 38.27 8.76 11.00
C ARG A 5 38.09 8.28 9.56
N ARG A 6 38.78 7.22 9.11
CA ARG A 6 38.70 6.71 7.72
C ARG A 6 37.53 5.75 7.53
N GLU A 7 36.33 6.29 7.32
CA GLU A 7 35.08 5.54 7.17
C GLU A 7 35.02 4.63 5.94
N LYS A 8 35.69 4.99 4.85
CA LYS A 8 35.69 4.21 3.59
C LYS A 8 36.55 2.94 3.63
N LEU A 9 37.38 2.78 4.67
CA LEU A 9 38.31 1.65 4.78
C LEU A 9 37.85 0.67 5.87
N GLY A 10 37.12 -0.36 5.45
CA GLY A 10 36.64 -1.43 6.32
C GLY A 10 35.65 -0.98 7.40
N SER A 11 35.24 -1.92 8.25
CA SER A 11 34.31 -1.65 9.34
C SER A 11 34.98 -0.89 10.50
N VAL A 12 34.18 -0.28 11.37
CA VAL A 12 34.67 0.33 12.62
C VAL A 12 35.38 -0.72 13.49
N PHE A 13 34.84 -1.93 13.58
CA PHE A 13 35.40 -3.03 14.36
C PHE A 13 36.79 -3.46 13.85
N THR A 14 36.95 -3.63 12.54
CA THR A 14 38.24 -4.01 11.93
C THR A 14 39.29 -2.92 12.12
N ARG A 15 38.90 -1.65 12.00
CA ARG A 15 39.81 -0.51 12.21
C ARG A 15 40.27 -0.42 13.67
N LEU A 16 39.34 -0.55 14.61
CA LEU A 16 39.64 -0.49 16.04
C LEU A 16 40.52 -1.67 16.49
N THR A 17 40.22 -2.87 16.02
CA THR A 17 41.06 -4.06 16.26
C THR A 17 42.46 -3.87 15.71
N GLY A 18 42.61 -3.22 14.55
CA GLY A 18 43.90 -2.86 13.98
C GLY A 18 44.70 -1.88 14.86
N LEU A 19 44.03 -0.86 15.41
CA LEU A 19 44.65 0.13 16.31
C LEU A 19 45.10 -0.48 17.64
N LEU A 20 44.27 -1.36 18.23
CA LEU A 20 44.62 -2.12 19.43
C LEU A 20 45.82 -3.03 19.17
N ARG A 21 45.82 -3.76 18.03
CA ARG A 21 46.91 -4.66 17.66
C ARG A 21 48.23 -3.95 17.37
N SER A 22 48.19 -2.74 16.79
CA SER A 22 49.38 -1.95 16.51
C SER A 22 49.89 -1.17 17.73
N GLY A 23 49.21 -1.25 18.89
CA GLY A 23 49.53 -0.47 20.09
C GLY A 23 49.27 1.04 19.95
N ALA A 24 48.59 1.47 18.88
CA ALA A 24 48.24 2.87 18.67
C ALA A 24 47.06 3.31 19.55
N LEU A 25 46.25 2.34 19.99
CA LEU A 25 45.24 2.48 21.04
C LEU A 25 45.57 1.49 22.15
N LYS A 26 45.52 1.95 23.40
CA LYS A 26 45.72 1.07 24.55
C LYS A 26 44.47 0.23 24.82
N GLU A 27 44.68 -0.94 25.41
CA GLU A 27 43.59 -1.87 25.74
C GLU A 27 42.62 -1.32 26.80
N GLU A 28 43.11 -0.41 27.66
CA GLU A 28 42.33 0.34 28.66
C GLU A 28 41.44 1.42 28.04
N ASP A 29 41.83 1.96 26.88
CA ASP A 29 41.11 3.00 26.15
C ASP A 29 40.11 2.41 25.14
N ARG A 30 39.89 1.08 25.17
CA ARG A 30 38.95 0.44 24.25
C ARG A 30 37.51 0.89 24.56
N PRO A 31 36.70 1.18 23.54
CA PRO A 31 35.30 1.48 23.73
C PRO A 31 34.54 0.33 24.40
N ILE A 32 33.58 0.66 25.25
CA ILE A 32 32.75 -0.29 26.02
C ILE A 32 32.05 -1.32 25.10
N TRP A 33 31.65 -0.90 23.89
CA TRP A 33 30.97 -1.78 22.94
C TRP A 33 31.88 -2.83 22.29
N TYR A 34 33.21 -2.67 22.36
CA TYR A 34 34.16 -3.54 21.65
C TYR A 34 34.02 -5.01 22.08
N ASP A 35 33.96 -5.25 23.38
CA ASP A 35 33.86 -6.59 23.94
C ASP A 35 32.53 -7.26 23.57
N VAL A 36 31.45 -6.47 23.53
CA VAL A 36 30.11 -6.94 23.11
C VAL A 36 30.13 -7.38 21.64
N VAL A 37 30.67 -6.54 20.74
CA VAL A 37 30.72 -6.86 19.29
C VAL A 37 31.69 -8.00 19.00
N LYS A 38 32.78 -8.12 19.77
CA LYS A 38 33.74 -9.23 19.66
C LYS A 38 33.13 -10.56 20.09
N ALA A 39 32.33 -10.57 21.17
CA ALA A 39 31.65 -11.75 21.66
C ALA A 39 30.45 -12.14 20.77
N PHE A 40 29.71 -11.15 20.28
CA PHE A 40 28.50 -11.33 19.46
C PHE A 40 28.64 -10.57 18.13
N PRO A 41 29.46 -11.07 17.19
CA PRO A 41 29.65 -10.42 15.91
C PRO A 41 28.34 -10.43 15.10
N PRO A 42 28.05 -9.34 14.35
CA PRO A 42 26.87 -9.32 13.47
C PRO A 42 27.00 -10.34 12.35
N LYS A 43 25.86 -10.84 11.85
CA LYS A 43 25.82 -11.73 10.69
C LYS A 43 26.33 -11.00 9.44
N PRO A 44 27.04 -11.68 8.51
CA PRO A 44 27.46 -11.07 7.26
C PRO A 44 26.25 -10.61 6.46
N ILE A 45 26.37 -9.46 5.80
CA ILE A 45 25.33 -8.93 4.92
C ILE A 45 25.27 -9.86 3.69
N PRO A 46 24.11 -10.46 3.36
CA PRO A 46 24.00 -11.26 2.15
C PRO A 46 24.27 -10.40 0.91
N SER A 47 24.89 -11.00 -0.12
CA SER A 47 25.04 -10.32 -1.42
C SER A 47 23.66 -9.89 -1.92
N VAL A 48 23.52 -8.67 -2.43
CA VAL A 48 22.25 -8.10 -2.93
C VAL A 48 21.86 -8.72 -4.28
N GLU A 49 22.23 -9.98 -4.52
CA GLU A 49 21.96 -10.68 -5.76
C GLU A 49 20.48 -11.06 -5.81
N HIS A 50 19.72 -10.19 -6.47
CA HIS A 50 18.37 -10.39 -6.99
C HIS A 50 17.31 -10.80 -5.95
N VAL A 51 16.59 -9.80 -5.42
CA VAL A 51 15.40 -10.02 -4.60
C VAL A 51 14.23 -10.45 -5.51
N PRO A 52 13.68 -11.68 -5.38
CA PRO A 52 12.56 -12.13 -6.19
C PRO A 52 11.24 -11.48 -5.75
N ASN A 53 10.28 -11.43 -6.68
CA ASN A 53 8.91 -11.05 -6.35
C ASN A 53 8.24 -12.13 -5.49
N ILE A 54 7.51 -11.72 -4.46
CA ILE A 54 6.73 -12.61 -3.59
C ILE A 54 5.31 -12.65 -4.15
N LEU A 55 4.93 -13.78 -4.74
CA LEU A 55 3.60 -14.03 -5.28
C LEU A 55 3.05 -15.31 -4.66
N TYR A 56 1.78 -15.28 -4.28
CA TYR A 56 1.09 -16.44 -3.73
C TYR A 56 0.08 -17.01 -4.73
N PRO A 57 -0.21 -18.32 -4.67
CA PRO A 57 -1.18 -18.94 -5.57
C PRO A 57 -2.58 -18.29 -5.51
N GLU A 58 -2.99 -17.81 -4.34
CA GLU A 58 -4.28 -17.16 -4.20
C GLU A 58 -4.30 -15.71 -4.76
N ASP A 59 -3.15 -15.12 -5.08
CA ASP A 59 -3.10 -13.81 -5.73
C ASP A 59 -3.75 -13.84 -7.11
N PHE A 60 -3.73 -14.98 -7.80
CA PHE A 60 -4.44 -15.12 -9.07
C PHE A 60 -5.97 -15.02 -8.89
N ILE A 61 -6.48 -15.55 -7.77
CA ILE A 61 -7.90 -15.43 -7.39
C ILE A 61 -8.22 -13.99 -7.04
N ARG A 62 -7.35 -13.32 -6.26
CA ARG A 62 -7.49 -11.90 -5.91
C ARG A 62 -7.50 -11.01 -7.15
N VAL A 63 -6.62 -11.27 -8.12
CA VAL A 63 -6.60 -10.55 -9.40
C VAL A 63 -7.92 -10.71 -10.15
N HIS A 64 -8.47 -11.93 -10.20
CA HIS A 64 -9.75 -12.16 -10.86
C HIS A 64 -10.90 -11.45 -10.12
N TYR A 65 -10.91 -11.51 -8.80
CA TYR A 65 -11.87 -10.80 -7.96
C TYR A 65 -11.86 -9.28 -8.20
N TYR A 66 -10.69 -8.64 -8.13
CA TYR A 66 -10.56 -7.18 -8.30
C TYR A 66 -10.76 -6.69 -9.74
N LYS A 67 -10.66 -7.58 -10.74
CA LYS A 67 -11.05 -7.28 -12.12
C LYS A 67 -12.56 -7.25 -12.32
N THR A 68 -13.31 -7.98 -11.50
CA THR A 68 -14.77 -8.12 -11.63
C THR A 68 -15.50 -7.19 -10.67
N PHE A 69 -15.03 -7.12 -9.42
CA PHE A 69 -15.72 -6.45 -8.32
C PHE A 69 -14.97 -5.21 -7.84
N HIS A 70 -15.76 -4.23 -7.44
CA HIS A 70 -15.33 -3.11 -6.62
C HIS A 70 -15.57 -3.44 -5.15
N GLU A 71 -14.63 -3.08 -4.28
CA GLU A 71 -14.80 -3.20 -2.83
C GLU A 71 -15.39 -1.89 -2.27
N PRO A 72 -16.66 -1.90 -1.81
CA PRO A 72 -17.31 -0.70 -1.29
C PRO A 72 -16.94 -0.40 0.17
N VAL A 73 -16.45 -1.40 0.91
CA VAL A 73 -16.14 -1.30 2.34
C VAL A 73 -14.64 -1.10 2.52
N LEU A 74 -14.26 -0.17 3.40
CA LEU A 74 -12.86 0.05 3.74
C LEU A 74 -12.33 -1.14 4.56
N THR A 75 -11.15 -1.63 4.18
CA THR A 75 -10.46 -2.68 4.94
C THR A 75 -9.83 -2.07 6.20
N VAL A 76 -10.09 -2.70 7.36
CA VAL A 76 -9.49 -2.29 8.64
C VAL A 76 -8.16 -3.01 8.81
N LEU A 77 -7.04 -2.28 8.68
CA LEU A 77 -5.70 -2.85 8.83
C LEU A 77 -5.25 -3.01 10.29
N SER A 78 -5.94 -2.35 11.23
CA SER A 78 -5.56 -2.36 12.65
C SER A 78 -5.92 -3.65 13.40
N ASN A 79 -6.80 -4.48 12.85
CA ASN A 79 -7.28 -5.69 13.52
C ASN A 79 -7.08 -6.91 12.61
N GLU A 80 -6.12 -7.74 12.96
CA GLU A 80 -5.76 -8.96 12.23
C GLU A 80 -6.89 -10.00 12.18
N LYS A 81 -7.82 -9.96 13.14
CA LYS A 81 -8.94 -10.93 13.20
C LYS A 81 -10.03 -10.63 12.19
N ILE A 82 -10.13 -9.38 11.72
CA ILE A 82 -11.18 -8.97 10.79
C ILE A 82 -10.70 -9.28 9.38
N LYS A 83 -11.30 -10.31 8.76
CA LYS A 83 -11.03 -10.65 7.37
C LYS A 83 -11.75 -9.68 6.44
N SER A 84 -11.02 -9.18 5.43
CA SER A 84 -11.62 -8.41 4.35
C SER A 84 -12.56 -9.27 3.50
N VAL A 85 -13.46 -8.63 2.75
CA VAL A 85 -14.37 -9.35 1.85
C VAL A 85 -13.62 -10.18 0.81
N PRO A 86 -12.58 -9.66 0.13
CA PRO A 86 -11.74 -10.44 -0.77
C PRO A 86 -11.06 -11.62 -0.08
N GLN A 87 -10.63 -11.48 1.18
CA GLN A 87 -10.01 -12.59 1.91
C GLN A 87 -11.04 -13.69 2.23
N ARG A 88 -12.26 -13.33 2.64
CA ARG A 88 -13.35 -14.31 2.81
C ARG A 88 -13.69 -15.02 1.50
N PHE A 89 -13.62 -14.31 0.38
CA PHE A 89 -13.81 -14.88 -0.95
C PHE A 89 -12.76 -15.94 -1.27
N VAL A 90 -11.48 -15.58 -1.09
CA VAL A 90 -10.36 -16.50 -1.31
C VAL A 90 -10.47 -17.73 -0.43
N ASP A 91 -10.76 -17.57 0.87
CA ASP A 91 -10.88 -18.69 1.80
C ASP A 91 -11.97 -19.68 1.33
N LYS A 92 -13.14 -19.17 0.93
CA LYS A 92 -14.25 -20.00 0.43
C LYS A 92 -13.94 -20.66 -0.91
N TYR A 93 -13.26 -19.95 -1.81
CA TYR A 93 -12.82 -20.51 -3.08
C TYR A 93 -11.87 -21.69 -2.85
N LEU A 94 -10.89 -21.53 -1.95
CA LEU A 94 -9.94 -22.59 -1.61
C LEU A 94 -10.61 -23.78 -0.91
N GLU A 95 -11.59 -23.53 -0.03
CA GLU A 95 -12.42 -24.59 0.58
C GLU A 95 -13.12 -25.43 -0.50
N LEU A 96 -13.77 -24.80 -1.48
CA LEU A 96 -14.47 -25.50 -2.56
C LEU A 96 -13.52 -26.24 -3.49
N GLN A 97 -12.38 -25.63 -3.81
CA GLN A 97 -11.33 -26.24 -4.63
C GLN A 97 -10.79 -27.51 -3.96
N SER A 98 -10.58 -27.48 -2.64
CA SER A 98 -10.08 -28.64 -1.88
C SER A 98 -11.06 -29.82 -1.89
N GLN A 99 -12.36 -29.53 -1.91
CA GLN A 99 -13.41 -30.56 -1.91
C GLN A 99 -13.59 -31.21 -3.28
N LYS A 100 -13.04 -30.62 -4.37
CA LYS A 100 -13.17 -31.05 -5.78
C LYS A 100 -14.62 -31.30 -6.23
N THR A 101 -15.58 -30.73 -5.52
CA THR A 101 -17.02 -30.95 -5.75
C THR A 101 -17.51 -30.27 -7.03
N VAL A 102 -16.85 -29.18 -7.44
CA VAL A 102 -17.29 -28.30 -8.52
C VAL A 102 -16.13 -28.12 -9.53
N PRO A 103 -16.40 -28.14 -10.85
CA PRO A 103 -15.37 -27.89 -11.87
C PRO A 103 -14.80 -26.48 -11.76
N THR A 104 -13.49 -26.30 -12.01
CA THR A 104 -12.73 -25.06 -11.79
C THR A 104 -13.42 -23.81 -12.33
N GLU A 105 -13.98 -23.91 -13.55
CA GLU A 105 -14.66 -22.78 -14.22
C GLU A 105 -15.89 -22.29 -13.45
N GLN A 106 -16.58 -23.16 -12.72
CA GLN A 106 -17.80 -22.84 -11.98
C GLN A 106 -17.55 -22.53 -10.50
N ILE A 107 -16.36 -22.81 -9.97
CA ILE A 107 -16.03 -22.54 -8.55
C ILE A 107 -16.20 -21.05 -8.24
N PHE A 108 -15.81 -20.18 -9.17
CA PHE A 108 -15.92 -18.74 -8.97
C PHE A 108 -17.37 -18.28 -8.77
N ASP A 109 -18.27 -18.71 -9.65
CA ASP A 109 -19.70 -18.37 -9.60
C ASP A 109 -20.39 -18.99 -8.37
N GLU A 110 -20.05 -20.23 -8.03
CA GLU A 110 -20.56 -20.88 -6.82
C GLU A 110 -20.10 -20.16 -5.55
N THR A 111 -18.84 -19.72 -5.51
CA THR A 111 -18.30 -18.92 -4.39
C THR A 111 -19.09 -17.62 -4.23
N ILE A 112 -19.43 -16.95 -5.34
CA ILE A 112 -20.28 -15.75 -5.33
C ILE A 112 -21.66 -16.08 -4.77
N ASN A 113 -22.28 -17.17 -5.21
CA ASN A 113 -23.60 -17.59 -4.75
C ASN A 113 -23.62 -17.92 -3.24
N ILE A 114 -22.58 -18.58 -2.74
CA ILE A 114 -22.42 -18.85 -1.30
C ILE A 114 -22.29 -17.56 -0.51
N LEU A 115 -21.41 -16.64 -0.93
CA LEU A 115 -21.18 -15.40 -0.19
C LEU A 115 -22.38 -14.43 -0.26
N LYS A 116 -23.14 -14.45 -1.35
CA LYS A 116 -24.43 -13.74 -1.44
C LYS A 116 -25.44 -14.27 -0.42
N ARG A 117 -25.48 -15.60 -0.20
CA ARG A 117 -26.30 -16.22 0.87
C ARG A 117 -25.81 -15.83 2.27
N GLU A 118 -24.51 -15.62 2.45
CA GLU A 118 -23.92 -15.06 3.69
C GLU A 118 -24.09 -13.54 3.83
N HIS A 119 -24.94 -12.91 3.01
CA HIS A 119 -25.24 -11.48 3.00
C HIS A 119 -24.04 -10.55 2.71
N VAL A 120 -23.01 -11.04 2.01
CA VAL A 120 -21.92 -10.21 1.51
C VAL A 120 -22.40 -9.45 0.27
N LYS A 121 -22.28 -8.12 0.29
CA LYS A 121 -22.63 -7.26 -0.85
C LYS A 121 -21.45 -7.15 -1.80
N PHE A 122 -21.67 -7.53 -3.05
CA PHE A 122 -20.74 -7.31 -4.15
C PHE A 122 -21.25 -6.16 -5.03
N VAL A 123 -20.35 -5.25 -5.40
CA VAL A 123 -20.63 -4.19 -6.37
C VAL A 123 -19.73 -4.45 -7.57
N THR A 124 -20.30 -4.63 -8.75
CA THR A 124 -19.50 -4.82 -9.97
C THR A 124 -18.90 -3.48 -10.41
N LEU A 125 -17.72 -3.50 -11.04
CA LEU A 125 -17.10 -2.26 -11.55
C LEU A 125 -18.02 -1.50 -12.52
N GLN A 126 -18.76 -2.21 -13.39
CA GLN A 126 -19.74 -1.62 -14.31
C GLN A 126 -20.84 -0.86 -13.56
N GLU A 127 -21.43 -1.48 -12.52
CA GLU A 127 -22.47 -0.85 -11.70
C GLU A 127 -21.95 0.42 -11.00
N LYS A 128 -20.67 0.43 -10.59
CA LYS A 128 -20.03 1.60 -10.01
C LYS A 128 -19.86 2.72 -11.05
N GLU A 129 -19.36 2.40 -12.24
CA GLU A 129 -19.17 3.35 -13.33
C GLU A 129 -20.50 3.98 -13.76
N GLU A 130 -21.55 3.18 -13.89
CA GLU A 130 -22.91 3.66 -14.20
C GLU A 130 -23.45 4.57 -13.10
N LYS A 131 -23.31 4.21 -11.83
CA LYS A 131 -23.72 5.07 -10.70
C LYS A 131 -22.93 6.37 -10.66
N GLU A 132 -21.64 6.33 -10.92
CA GLU A 132 -20.81 7.53 -10.96
C GLU A 132 -21.18 8.44 -12.14
N LYS A 133 -21.44 7.85 -13.32
CA LYS A 133 -21.89 8.58 -14.50
C LYS A 133 -23.25 9.24 -14.24
N ALA A 134 -24.22 8.49 -13.72
CA ALA A 134 -25.52 9.03 -13.32
C ALA A 134 -25.39 10.14 -12.27
N ARG A 135 -24.46 10.01 -11.31
CA ARG A 135 -24.19 11.05 -10.31
C ARG A 135 -23.61 12.31 -10.97
N ARG A 136 -22.64 12.19 -11.87
CA ARG A 136 -22.08 13.32 -12.64
C ARG A 136 -23.13 14.01 -13.50
N GLU A 137 -23.95 13.23 -14.21
CA GLU A 137 -25.04 13.76 -15.05
C GLU A 137 -26.09 14.49 -14.19
N SER A 138 -26.46 13.95 -13.03
CA SER A 138 -27.39 14.61 -12.11
C SER A 138 -26.84 15.91 -11.49
N MET A 139 -25.51 16.00 -11.29
CA MET A 139 -24.86 17.24 -10.85
C MET A 139 -24.85 18.32 -11.94
N PHE A 140 -24.75 17.93 -13.21
CA PHE A 140 -24.74 18.88 -14.34
C PHE A 140 -26.15 19.39 -14.71
N THR A 141 -27.20 18.64 -14.35
CA THR A 141 -28.60 18.94 -14.71
C THR A 141 -29.38 19.69 -13.61
N GLN A 142 -28.72 20.16 -12.54
CA GLN A 142 -29.35 21.06 -11.57
C GLN A 142 -29.12 22.53 -11.99
N PRO A 143 -30.08 23.22 -12.63
CA PRO A 143 -30.04 24.66 -12.70
C PRO A 143 -30.38 25.21 -11.30
N GLN A 144 -29.58 26.17 -10.82
CA GLN A 144 -29.89 27.07 -9.71
C GLN A 144 -29.94 26.45 -8.30
N ARG A 145 -28.76 26.30 -7.68
CA ARG A 145 -28.60 26.49 -6.21
C ARG A 145 -27.75 27.72 -5.90
N GLU A 146 -27.76 28.72 -6.78
CA GLU A 146 -27.13 30.03 -6.53
C GLU A 146 -28.03 30.95 -5.68
N SER A 147 -29.31 30.62 -5.47
CA SER A 147 -30.26 31.52 -4.80
C SER A 147 -30.24 31.51 -3.26
N ILE A 148 -29.36 30.72 -2.60
CA ILE A 148 -29.30 30.68 -1.13
C ILE A 148 -28.22 31.62 -0.57
N PHE A 149 -27.22 32.01 -1.36
CA PHE A 149 -26.14 32.88 -0.87
C PHE A 149 -26.49 34.37 -0.91
N GLU A 150 -27.41 34.79 -1.79
CA GLU A 150 -27.77 36.21 -1.96
C GLU A 150 -28.77 36.76 -0.93
N HIS A 151 -29.49 35.89 -0.19
CA HIS A 151 -30.52 36.34 0.76
C HIS A 151 -30.02 36.54 2.20
N GLN A 152 -28.75 36.26 2.50
CA GLN A 152 -28.18 36.45 3.84
C GLN A 152 -27.17 37.60 3.95
N GLN A 153 -26.96 38.37 2.87
CA GLN A 153 -26.00 39.49 2.85
C GLN A 153 -26.64 40.89 2.90
N ARG A 154 -27.97 41.02 3.01
CA ARG A 154 -28.63 42.34 3.05
C ARG A 154 -28.98 42.87 4.44
N ASP A 155 -28.85 42.07 5.50
CA ASP A 155 -29.28 42.49 6.83
C ASP A 155 -28.16 42.88 7.80
N GLU A 156 -26.88 42.83 7.40
CA GLU A 156 -25.78 43.31 8.25
C GLU A 156 -24.87 44.31 7.53
N ILE A 157 -25.35 45.57 7.43
CA ILE A 157 -24.50 46.76 7.23
C ILE A 157 -24.73 47.71 8.42
N PHE A 158 -23.92 47.60 9.46
CA PHE A 158 -23.41 48.65 10.36
C PHE A 158 -22.60 47.93 11.46
N VAL A 159 -21.29 48.08 11.65
CA VAL A 159 -20.55 49.28 12.10
C VAL A 159 -19.06 49.13 11.74
N ASP A 160 -18.46 50.26 11.38
CA ASP A 160 -17.03 50.57 11.24
C ASP A 160 -16.04 49.77 12.11
N HIS A 161 -14.88 49.42 11.53
CA HIS A 161 -13.58 49.95 11.98
C HIS A 161 -12.46 49.75 10.93
N GLN A 162 -11.65 50.79 10.80
CA GLN A 162 -10.53 50.98 9.87
C GLN A 162 -9.32 50.09 10.22
N SER A 163 -8.62 49.54 9.22
CA SER A 163 -7.16 49.67 9.02
C SER A 163 -6.63 48.79 7.86
N THR A 164 -6.19 49.46 6.80
CA THR A 164 -5.07 49.27 5.83
C THR A 164 -4.45 47.89 5.46
N PRO A 165 -3.93 47.75 4.22
CA PRO A 165 -3.70 46.48 3.52
C PRO A 165 -2.23 46.02 3.48
N LEU A 166 -2.00 44.70 3.36
CA LEU A 166 -0.73 44.12 2.91
C LEU A 166 -0.99 43.17 1.75
N GLU A 167 -0.40 43.51 0.60
CA GLU A 167 -0.23 42.66 -0.57
C GLU A 167 0.71 41.49 -0.26
N GLU A 168 0.40 40.30 -0.74
CA GLU A 168 1.44 39.38 -1.21
C GLU A 168 0.88 38.47 -2.32
N SER A 169 1.71 38.33 -3.34
CA SER A 169 1.42 37.92 -4.70
C SER A 169 1.43 36.41 -4.93
N MET A 170 0.66 36.03 -5.95
CA MET A 170 0.58 34.73 -6.64
C MET A 170 1.92 34.04 -6.93
N SER A 171 1.93 32.71 -6.87
CA SER A 171 2.37 31.86 -8.00
C SER A 171 1.98 30.38 -7.79
N ASP A 172 1.10 29.90 -8.68
CA ASP A 172 0.85 28.49 -8.96
C ASP A 172 1.99 27.94 -9.86
N ASP A 173 2.49 26.74 -9.57
CA ASP A 173 3.34 25.99 -10.51
C ASP A 173 2.94 24.50 -10.63
N SER A 174 2.28 24.23 -11.76
CA SER A 174 2.41 23.11 -12.70
C SER A 174 2.71 21.67 -12.23
N SER A 175 1.70 20.82 -12.48
CA SER A 175 1.75 19.47 -13.06
C SER A 175 3.10 18.72 -13.17
N HIS A 176 3.18 17.57 -12.49
CA HIS A 176 4.03 16.45 -12.88
C HIS A 176 3.24 15.13 -12.78
N GLN A 177 2.97 14.49 -13.93
CA GLN A 177 2.55 13.09 -14.00
C GLN A 177 3.76 12.23 -14.46
N PRO A 178 4.05 11.09 -13.80
CA PRO A 178 5.08 10.16 -14.27
C PRO A 178 4.56 9.26 -15.42
N PRO A 179 5.43 8.79 -16.33
CA PRO A 179 5.05 8.03 -17.51
C PRO A 179 4.62 6.57 -17.22
N SER A 180 3.60 6.11 -17.94
CA SER A 180 3.03 4.76 -17.89
C SER A 180 3.88 3.74 -18.66
N VAL A 181 4.45 2.78 -17.95
CA VAL A 181 5.16 1.62 -18.52
C VAL A 181 4.18 0.44 -18.65
N LYS A 182 3.96 -0.03 -19.88
CA LYS A 182 3.09 -1.18 -20.18
C LYS A 182 3.75 -2.48 -19.67
N LYS A 183 3.10 -3.18 -18.72
CA LYS A 183 3.52 -4.51 -18.26
C LYS A 183 3.09 -5.59 -19.26
N PRO A 184 3.93 -6.60 -19.54
CA PRO A 184 3.56 -7.72 -20.40
C PRO A 184 2.45 -8.56 -19.75
N GLN A 185 1.46 -8.96 -20.55
CA GLN A 185 0.40 -9.86 -20.09
C GLN A 185 0.89 -11.31 -20.19
N VAL A 186 1.08 -11.95 -19.04
CA VAL A 186 1.34 -13.38 -18.93
C VAL A 186 0.02 -14.04 -18.53
N THR A 187 -0.55 -14.86 -19.41
CA THR A 187 -1.71 -15.70 -19.13
C THR A 187 -1.24 -17.04 -18.55
N VAL A 188 -1.28 -17.15 -17.23
CA VAL A 188 -1.05 -18.42 -16.51
C VAL A 188 -2.41 -19.10 -16.31
N LYS A 189 -2.51 -20.39 -16.64
CA LYS A 189 -3.71 -21.20 -16.34
C LYS A 189 -3.73 -21.52 -14.84
N LEU A 190 -4.89 -21.31 -14.22
CA LEU A 190 -5.03 -21.35 -12.76
C LEU A 190 -4.82 -22.76 -12.18
N ASP A 191 -5.19 -23.80 -12.93
CA ASP A 191 -5.15 -25.20 -12.47
C ASP A 191 -3.72 -25.71 -12.28
N ASP A 192 -2.80 -25.35 -13.17
CA ASP A 192 -1.40 -25.82 -13.16
C ASP A 192 -0.61 -25.33 -11.92
N LEU A 193 -1.14 -24.35 -11.18
CA LEU A 193 -0.48 -23.74 -10.03
C LEU A 193 -0.69 -24.51 -8.72
N PHE A 194 -1.71 -25.37 -8.65
CA PHE A 194 -2.11 -26.05 -7.41
C PHE A 194 -1.89 -27.57 -7.45
N GLU A 195 -1.50 -28.15 -8.59
CA GLU A 195 -1.28 -29.59 -8.74
C GLU A 195 0.11 -30.08 -8.29
N LYS A 196 1.03 -29.19 -7.93
CA LYS A 196 2.33 -29.57 -7.34
C LYS A 196 2.26 -29.54 -5.81
N ASN A 197 1.70 -30.58 -5.22
CA ASN A 197 2.01 -31.08 -3.88
C ASN A 197 1.77 -32.59 -3.81
#